data_AF-A0A1A6HKY6-F1
#
_entry.id   AF-A0A1A6HKY6-F1
#
_cell.length_a   1.000
_cell.length_b   1.000
_cell.length_c   1.000
_cell.angle_alpha   90.00
_cell.angle_beta   90.00
_cell.angle_gamma   90.00
#
_symmetry.space_group_name_H-M   'P 1'
#
loop_
_entity.id
_entity.type
_entity.pdbx_description
1 polymer ?
#
loop_
_entity_poly.entity_id
_entity_poly.type
_entity_poly.pdbx_seq_one_letter_code
_entity_poly.pdbx_strand_id
1 'polypeptide(L)'
;MRQEDVSEIWFEYEGTPLKWHYPIGLLFDLLASSSALPWNITVHFKSFPEKDLLHCPSKDAVEAHFMSCMKEADALKHKSQVINEMQKKDHKQLWMGLQNGNYTV
;
A
#
# COMPACT_ATOMS: atom_id res chain seq x y z
N MET A 1 -25.17 9.18 23.76
CA MET A 1 -23.86 8.51 23.63
C MET A 1 -23.03 9.36 22.67
N ARG A 2 -21.85 9.84 23.07
CA ARG A 2 -20.98 10.62 22.20
C ARG A 2 -20.42 9.65 21.16
N GLN A 3 -20.70 9.91 19.89
CA GLN A 3 -20.07 9.22 18.78
C GLN A 3 -18.60 9.62 18.85
N GLU A 4 -17.73 8.73 19.33
CA GLU A 4 -16.29 8.96 19.25
C GLU A 4 -15.95 8.99 17.76
N ASP A 5 -15.46 10.14 17.28
CA ASP A 5 -14.91 10.27 15.92
C ASP A 5 -13.78 9.24 15.78
N VAL A 6 -14.10 8.08 15.19
CA VAL A 6 -13.11 7.08 14.80
C VAL A 6 -12.33 7.68 13.64
N SER A 7 -11.28 8.43 13.97
CA SER A 7 -10.36 8.98 12.99
C SER A 7 -9.48 7.86 12.41
N GLU A 8 -9.12 8.01 11.14
CA GLU A 8 -8.34 7.05 10.39
C GLU A 8 -6.96 6.80 11.04
N ILE A 9 -6.55 5.53 11.05
CA ILE A 9 -5.23 5.12 11.54
C ILE A 9 -4.14 5.50 10.53
N TRP A 10 -3.03 6.04 11.01
CA TRP A 10 -1.85 6.29 10.20
C TRP A 10 -0.57 6.00 10.98
N PHE A 11 0.54 5.84 10.25
CA PHE A 11 1.82 5.38 10.79
C PHE A 11 2.94 6.39 10.56
N GLU A 12 3.88 6.47 11.49
CA GLU A 12 5.03 7.39 11.45
C GLU A 12 6.32 6.65 11.79
N TYR A 13 7.43 7.06 11.19
CA TYR A 13 8.78 6.72 11.63
C TYR A 13 9.60 8.01 11.80
N GLU A 14 10.13 8.25 13.00
CA GLU A 14 10.98 9.41 13.32
C GLU A 14 10.47 10.76 12.78
N GLY A 15 9.19 11.09 13.03
CA GLY A 15 8.57 12.33 12.57
C GLY A 15 8.13 12.32 11.09
N THR A 16 8.36 11.24 10.36
CA THR A 16 7.98 11.10 8.94
C THR A 16 6.74 10.22 8.78
N PRO A 17 5.61 10.75 8.28
CA PRO A 17 4.43 9.95 7.94
C PRO A 17 4.74 8.88 6.88
N LEU A 18 4.36 7.63 7.14
CA LEU A 18 4.63 6.49 6.27
C LEU A 18 3.53 6.34 5.21
N LYS A 19 3.93 6.46 3.95
CA LYS A 19 3.03 6.36 2.79
C LYS A 19 2.58 4.92 2.55
N TRP A 20 1.36 4.57 2.93
CA TRP A 20 0.81 3.20 2.82
C TRP A 20 0.89 2.59 1.40
N HIS A 21 0.86 3.43 0.37
CA HIS A 21 0.87 3.02 -1.02
C HIS A 21 2.28 2.71 -1.56
N TYR A 22 3.31 2.86 -0.72
CA TYR A 22 4.68 2.40 -1.01
C TYR A 22 4.89 1.01 -0.39
N PRO A 23 5.60 0.10 -1.07
CA PRO A 23 5.92 -1.22 -0.51
C PRO A 23 6.62 -1.11 0.85
N ILE A 24 6.26 -1.98 1.81
CA ILE A 24 6.80 -1.95 3.18
C ILE A 24 8.33 -2.03 3.19
N GLY A 25 8.91 -2.94 2.40
CA GLY A 25 10.36 -3.08 2.28
C GLY A 25 11.05 -1.83 1.74
N LEU A 26 10.42 -1.12 0.80
CA LEU A 26 10.96 0.14 0.26
C LEU A 26 11.00 1.24 1.34
N LEU A 27 9.93 1.35 2.15
CA LEU A 27 9.89 2.31 3.25
C LEU A 27 10.97 2.02 4.30
N PHE A 28 11.16 0.75 4.66
CA PHE A 28 12.21 0.33 5.59
C PHE A 28 13.61 0.61 5.01
N ASP A 29 13.86 0.18 3.78
CA ASP A 29 15.16 0.35 3.13
C ASP A 29 15.57 1.83 3.04
N LEU A 30 14.61 2.70 2.73
CA LEU A 30 14.83 4.13 2.58
C LEU A 30 14.99 4.87 3.91
N LEU A 31 14.23 4.51 4.95
CA LEU A 31 14.10 5.30 6.17
C LEU A 31 14.83 4.71 7.38
N ALA A 32 14.94 3.38 7.48
CA ALA A 32 15.30 2.69 8.72
C ALA A 32 16.35 1.59 8.55
N SER A 33 16.88 1.35 7.34
CA SER A 33 17.84 0.26 7.06
C SER A 33 19.15 0.34 7.85
N SER A 34 19.55 1.54 8.25
CA SER A 34 20.74 1.76 9.09
C SER A 34 20.44 1.75 10.60
N SER A 35 19.17 1.68 10.99
CA SER A 35 18.73 1.63 12.37
C SER A 35 18.74 0.21 12.91
N ALA A 36 18.89 0.06 14.23
CA ALA A 36 18.80 -1.25 14.88
C ALA A 36 17.36 -1.79 14.77
N LEU A 37 17.24 -3.10 14.53
CA LEU A 37 15.95 -3.79 14.55
C LEU A 37 15.42 -3.94 15.99
N PRO A 38 14.08 -4.02 16.19
CA PRO A 38 13.02 -3.99 15.16
C PRO A 38 12.76 -2.59 14.59
N TRP A 39 12.03 -2.50 13.47
CA TRP A 39 11.60 -1.19 12.94
C TRP A 39 10.55 -0.55 13.85
N ASN A 40 10.92 0.53 14.53
CA ASN A 40 10.06 1.25 15.48
C ASN A 40 9.02 2.15 14.78
N ILE A 41 7.82 1.62 14.50
CA ILE A 41 6.71 2.39 13.93
C ILE A 41 5.80 2.95 15.02
N THR A 42 5.48 4.25 14.94
CA THR A 42 4.48 4.90 15.80
C THR A 42 3.10 4.84 15.14
N VAL A 43 2.07 4.53 15.94
CA VAL A 43 0.67 4.45 15.48
C VAL A 43 -0.10 5.67 15.95
N HIS A 44 -0.83 6.31 15.03
CA HIS A 44 -1.63 7.50 15.31
C HIS A 44 -3.10 7.27 14.93
N PHE A 45 -4.01 7.85 15.71
CA PHE A 45 -5.46 7.81 15.49
C PHE A 45 -6.10 9.20 15.38
N LYS A 46 -5.29 10.26 15.38
CA LYS A 46 -5.74 11.66 15.31
C LYS A 46 -4.77 12.46 14.45
N SER A 47 -5.17 13.67 14.08
CA SER A 47 -4.31 14.61 13.35
C SER A 47 -3.72 13.99 12.08
N PHE A 48 -4.58 13.42 11.23
CA PHE A 48 -4.14 12.81 9.97
C PHE A 48 -3.37 13.84 9.12
N PRO A 49 -2.17 13.52 8.63
CA PRO A 49 -1.35 14.45 7.87
C PRO A 49 -1.82 14.53 6.42
N GLU A 50 -2.91 15.27 6.19
CA GLU A 50 -3.61 15.46 4.90
C GLU A 50 -2.70 15.87 3.73
N LYS A 51 -1.58 16.52 4.01
CA LYS A 51 -0.64 17.00 2.98
C LYS A 51 0.39 15.94 2.57
N ASP A 52 0.65 14.97 3.43
CA ASP A 52 1.76 14.03 3.28
C ASP A 52 1.27 12.61 2.95
N LEU A 53 0.04 12.29 3.34
CA LEU A 53 -0.57 10.97 3.17
C LEU A 53 -1.86 11.03 2.34
N LEU A 54 -2.04 9.99 1.54
CA LEU A 54 -3.34 9.68 0.92
C LEU A 54 -4.19 8.91 1.92
N HIS A 55 -5.50 9.18 1.98
CA HIS A 55 -6.43 8.33 2.72
C HIS A 55 -6.48 6.90 2.14
N CYS A 56 -6.73 5.92 3.01
CA CYS A 56 -6.92 4.51 2.69
C CYS A 56 -8.26 4.02 3.28
N PRO A 57 -9.40 4.45 2.72
CA PRO A 57 -10.72 4.22 3.33
C PRO A 57 -11.16 2.75 3.31
N SER A 58 -10.56 1.92 2.44
CA SER A 58 -10.92 0.51 2.29
C SER A 58 -9.79 -0.29 1.67
N LYS A 59 -9.92 -1.63 1.74
CA LYS A 59 -9.03 -2.55 1.02
C LYS A 59 -9.14 -2.41 -0.51
N ASP A 60 -10.31 -1.98 -1.01
CA ASP A 60 -10.52 -1.76 -2.44
C ASP A 60 -9.65 -0.62 -2.97
N ALA A 61 -9.35 0.40 -2.14
CA ALA A 61 -8.41 1.46 -2.51
C ALA A 61 -6.98 0.91 -2.70
N VAL A 62 -6.58 -0.06 -1.87
CA VAL A 62 -5.29 -0.74 -2.00
C VAL A 62 -5.25 -1.63 -3.25
N GLU A 63 -6.33 -2.39 -3.52
CA GLU A 63 -6.45 -3.20 -4.74
C GLU A 63 -6.37 -2.31 -6.00
N ALA A 64 -7.07 -1.17 -6.00
CA ALA A 64 -7.06 -0.22 -7.11
C ALA A 64 -5.66 0.35 -7.35
N HIS A 65 -4.96 0.78 -6.29
CA HIS A 65 -3.57 1.26 -6.39
C HIS A 65 -2.62 0.18 -6.91
N PHE A 66 -2.70 -1.03 -6.35
CA PHE A 66 -1.91 -2.18 -6.80
C PHE A 66 -2.12 -2.46 -8.30
N MET A 67 -3.37 -2.53 -8.75
CA MET A 67 -3.68 -2.78 -10.16
C MET A 67 -3.27 -1.62 -11.06
N SER A 68 -3.29 -0.37 -10.56
CA SER A 68 -2.78 0.78 -11.29
C SER A 68 -1.29 0.65 -11.56
N CYS A 69 -0.48 0.32 -10.54
CA CYS A 69 0.95 0.09 -10.69
C CYS A 69 1.27 -1.07 -11.64
N MET A 70 0.50 -2.17 -11.57
CA MET A 70 0.66 -3.31 -12.49
C MET A 70 0.38 -2.93 -13.95
N LYS A 71 -0.67 -2.13 -14.19
CA LYS A 71 -1.02 -1.64 -15.53
C LYS A 71 0.03 -0.68 -16.07
N GLU A 72 0.55 0.22 -15.24
CA GLU A 72 1.62 1.14 -15.62
C GLU A 72 2.90 0.37 -15.97
N ALA A 73 3.27 -0.61 -15.15
CA ALA A 73 4.42 -1.47 -15.43
C ALA A 73 4.26 -2.23 -16.75
N ASP A 74 3.06 -2.73 -17.06
CA ASP A 74 2.78 -3.41 -18.34
C ASP A 74 2.72 -2.44 -19.52
N ALA A 75 2.27 -1.20 -19.31
CA ALA A 75 2.34 -0.14 -20.32
C ALA A 75 3.78 0.10 -20.77
N LEU A 76 4.72 0.15 -19.82
CA LEU A 76 6.15 0.31 -20.11
C LEU A 76 6.76 -0.93 -20.76
N LYS A 77 6.45 -2.14 -20.27
CA LYS A 77 7.08 -3.38 -20.75
C LYS A 77 6.51 -3.88 -22.08
N HIS A 78 5.19 -3.81 -22.25
CA HIS A 78 4.46 -4.50 -23.32
C HIS A 78 3.36 -3.63 -23.94
N LYS A 79 3.38 -2.31 -23.73
CA LYS A 79 2.33 -1.39 -24.23
C LYS A 79 0.93 -1.81 -23.78
N SER A 80 0.83 -2.33 -22.56
CA SER A 80 -0.40 -2.82 -21.93
C SER A 80 -1.05 -4.05 -22.59
N GLN A 81 -0.38 -4.73 -23.54
CA GLN A 81 -0.98 -5.85 -24.27
C GLN A 81 -1.29 -7.03 -23.33
N VAL A 82 -0.33 -7.43 -22.50
CA VAL A 82 -0.43 -8.63 -21.66
C VAL A 82 -1.53 -8.44 -20.60
N ILE A 83 -1.54 -7.31 -19.89
CA ILE A 83 -2.52 -7.09 -18.82
C ILE A 83 -3.94 -6.87 -19.34
N ASN A 84 -4.09 -6.37 -20.57
CA ASN A 84 -5.39 -6.15 -21.21
C ASN A 84 -5.98 -7.44 -21.83
N GLU A 85 -5.14 -8.41 -22.19
CA GLU A 85 -5.57 -9.72 -22.68
C GLU A 85 -6.02 -10.67 -21.54
N MET A 86 -5.60 -10.40 -20.30
CA MET A 86 -6.02 -11.14 -19.11
C MET A 86 -7.52 -10.98 -18.83
N GLN A 87 -8.14 -12.05 -18.32
CA GLN A 87 -9.52 -12.00 -17.85
C GLN A 87 -9.59 -11.30 -16.49
N LYS A 88 -10.76 -10.74 -16.15
CA LYS A 88 -10.99 -10.10 -14.84
C LYS A 88 -10.70 -11.03 -13.65
N LYS A 89 -10.87 -12.35 -13.82
CA LYS A 89 -10.53 -13.34 -12.79
C LYS A 89 -9.03 -13.43 -12.54
N ASP A 90 -8.21 -13.20 -13.57
CA ASP A 90 -6.75 -13.29 -13.48
C ASP A 90 -6.22 -12.05 -12.73
N HIS A 91 -6.79 -10.86 -12.98
CA HIS A 91 -6.51 -9.65 -12.18
C HIS A 91 -6.83 -9.86 -10.71
N LYS A 92 -8.00 -10.46 -10.40
CA LYS A 92 -8.37 -10.80 -9.02
C LYS A 92 -7.41 -11.83 -8.42
N GLN A 93 -6.95 -12.80 -9.19
CA GLN A 93 -6.00 -13.81 -8.73
C GLN A 93 -4.66 -13.17 -8.33
N LEU A 94 -4.16 -12.19 -9.10
CA LEU A 94 -2.95 -11.44 -8.75
C LEU A 94 -3.10 -10.73 -7.40
N TRP A 95 -4.21 -10.00 -7.22
CA TRP A 95 -4.51 -9.31 -5.97
C TRP A 95 -4.66 -10.27 -4.79
N MET A 96 -5.44 -11.35 -4.96
CA MET A 96 -5.64 -12.36 -3.92
C MET A 96 -4.35 -13.11 -3.58
N GLY A 97 -3.46 -13.30 -4.55
CA GLY A 97 -2.12 -13.85 -4.34
C GLY A 97 -1.30 -12.99 -3.38
N LEU A 98 -1.27 -11.67 -3.65
CA LEU A 98 -0.59 -10.69 -2.78
C LEU A 98 -1.24 -10.62 -1.39
N GLN A 99 -2.57 -10.46 -1.34
CA GLN A 99 -3.30 -10.25 -0.08
C GLN A 99 -3.17 -11.44 0.88
N ASN A 100 -3.16 -12.68 0.35
CA ASN A 100 -3.13 -13.89 1.15
C ASN A 100 -1.73 -14.48 1.34
N GLY A 101 -0.70 -13.89 0.72
CA GLY A 101 0.67 -14.44 0.76
C GLY A 101 0.81 -15.78 0.04
N ASN A 102 0.02 -16.01 -1.02
CA ASN A 102 0.03 -17.25 -1.77
C ASN A 102 1.06 -17.19 -2.90
N TYR A 103 2.28 -17.64 -2.62
CA TYR A 103 3.40 -17.67 -3.57
C TYR A 103 3.62 -19.07 -4.14
N THR A 104 2.64 -19.63 -4.85
CA THR A 104 2.86 -20.84 -5.66
C THR A 104 3.51 -20.44 -6.98
N VAL A 105 4.73 -20.93 -7.20
CA VAL A 105 5.48 -20.83 -8.47
C VAL A 105 5.04 -21.95 -9.41
#